data_AF-A0A1C2HB68-F1
#
_entry.id   AF-A0A1C2HB68-F1
#
_cell.length_a   1.000
_cell.length_b   1.000
_cell.length_c   1.000
_cell.angle_alpha   90.00
_cell.angle_beta   90.00
_cell.angle_gamma   90.00
#
_symmetry.space_group_name_H-M   'P 1'
#
loop_
_entity.id
_entity.type
_entity.pdbx_description
1 polymer ?
#
loop_
_entity_poly.entity_id
_entity_poly.type
_entity_poly.pdbx_seq_one_letter_code
_entity_poly.pdbx_strand_id
1 'polypeptide(L)'
;MTRPYIILVIIVVLTVVGDYALKLAAGKTQPFISMWFVSGAVLYAATAMGWVMLMQTHNLAQIGALYSSVTILALTAVGYFAFGETLTVKQCCGLIAALLAVYLVEA
;
A
#
# COMPACT_ATOMS: atom_id res chain seq x y z
N MET A 1 13.91 -18.33 -0.20
CA MET A 1 12.53 -17.95 -0.58
C MET A 1 11.88 -16.95 0.39
N THR A 2 12.25 -16.86 1.68
CA THR A 2 11.57 -15.96 2.66
C THR A 2 11.98 -14.49 2.64
N ARG A 3 13.21 -14.16 2.25
CA ARG A 3 13.74 -12.78 2.23
C ARG A 3 12.90 -11.76 1.43
N PRO A 4 12.44 -12.03 0.20
CA PRO A 4 11.66 -11.05 -0.58
C PRO A 4 10.28 -10.77 0.03
N TYR A 5 9.59 -11.77 0.58
CA TYR A 5 8.30 -11.57 1.24
C TYR A 5 8.41 -10.68 2.48
N ILE A 6 9.51 -10.77 3.23
CA ILE A 6 9.76 -9.88 4.37
C ILE A 6 9.91 -8.44 3.91
N ILE A 7 10.71 -8.21 2.86
CA ILE A 7 10.87 -6.86 2.28
C ILE A 7 9.52 -6.34 1.78
N LEU A 8 8.73 -7.18 1.11
CA LEU A 8 7.41 -6.83 0.62
C LEU A 8 6.46 -6.43 1.76
N VAL A 9 6.41 -7.21 2.85
CA VAL A 9 5.62 -6.87 4.04
C VAL A 9 6.07 -5.55 4.64
N ILE A 10 7.38 -5.32 4.77
CA ILE A 10 7.92 -4.06 5.31
C ILE A 10 7.48 -2.88 4.45
N ILE A 11 7.66 -2.93 3.13
CA ILE A 11 7.27 -1.82 2.26
C ILE A 11 5.75 -1.60 2.28
N VAL A 12 4.94 -2.66 2.33
CA VAL A 12 3.47 -2.51 2.45
C VAL A 12 3.11 -1.80 3.74
N VAL A 13 3.70 -2.20 4.87
CA VAL A 13 3.45 -1.53 6.17
C VAL A 13 3.87 -0.06 6.11
N LEU A 14 5.06 0.24 5.58
CA LEU A 14 5.53 1.62 5.43
C LEU A 14 4.60 2.44 4.53
N THR A 15 4.15 1.89 3.41
CA THR A 15 3.21 2.54 2.50
C THR A 15 1.88 2.79 3.20
N VAL A 16 1.29 1.80 3.85
CA VAL A 16 -0.02 1.95 4.52
C VAL A 16 0.03 2.96 5.66
N VAL A 17 1.09 2.95 6.46
CA VAL A 17 1.29 3.96 7.52
C VAL A 17 1.54 5.35 6.90
N GLY A 18 2.28 5.40 5.79
CA GLY A 18 2.49 6.63 5.03
C GLY A 18 1.19 7.23 4.50
N ASP A 19 0.38 6.43 3.81
CA ASP A 19 -0.92 6.82 3.25
C ASP A 19 -1.92 7.20 4.35
N TYR A 20 -1.89 6.52 5.50
CA TYR A 20 -2.65 6.92 6.68
C TYR A 20 -2.26 8.34 7.14
N ALA A 21 -0.97 8.62 7.26
CA ALA A 21 -0.47 9.95 7.63
C ALA A 21 -0.86 11.00 6.56
N LEU A 22 -0.76 10.67 5.27
CA LEU A 22 -1.18 11.56 4.19
C LEU A 22 -2.69 11.83 4.21
N LYS A 23 -3.51 10.84 4.55
CA LYS A 23 -4.96 11.02 4.74
C LYS A 23 -5.24 11.98 5.90
N LEU A 24 -4.52 11.89 7.01
CA LEU A 24 -4.62 12.85 8.12
C LEU A 24 -4.16 14.26 7.73
N ALA A 25 -3.11 14.37 6.93
CA ALA A 25 -2.62 15.64 6.40
C ALA A 25 -3.67 16.32 5.50
N ALA A 26 -4.33 15.54 4.65
CA ALA A 26 -5.36 16.03 3.72
C ALA A 26 -6.55 16.73 4.41
N GLY A 27 -6.81 16.40 5.68
CA GLY A 27 -7.85 17.06 6.49
C GLY A 27 -7.40 18.33 7.21
N LYS A 28 -6.15 18.78 7.05
CA LYS A 28 -5.63 20.00 7.71
C LYS A 28 -5.86 21.25 6.87
N THR A 29 -5.90 22.42 7.52
CA THR A 29 -6.03 23.73 6.84
C THR A 29 -4.88 24.00 5.87
N GLN A 30 -3.67 23.54 6.21
CA GLN A 30 -2.49 23.64 5.36
C GLN A 30 -1.85 22.24 5.22
N PRO A 31 -2.36 21.38 4.31
CA PRO A 31 -1.98 19.97 4.24
C PRO A 31 -0.48 19.74 4.03
N PHE A 32 0.12 20.43 3.05
CA PHE A 32 1.48 20.20 2.56
C PHE A 32 2.61 20.66 3.49
N ILE A 33 2.30 21.39 4.56
CA ILE A 33 3.28 21.81 5.57
C ILE A 33 3.06 21.11 6.92
N SER A 34 2.04 20.27 7.02
CA SER A 34 1.73 19.57 8.25
C SER A 34 2.79 18.49 8.54
N MET A 35 3.03 18.23 9.83
CA MET A 35 3.92 17.13 10.25
C MET A 35 3.46 15.78 9.70
N TRP A 36 2.14 15.59 9.55
CA TRP A 36 1.53 14.41 8.93
C TRP A 36 1.96 14.22 7.46
N PHE A 37 2.02 15.31 6.68
CA PHE A 37 2.50 15.26 5.31
C PHE A 37 3.98 14.88 5.26
N VAL A 38 4.81 15.53 6.10
CA VAL A 38 6.25 15.26 6.15
C VAL A 38 6.51 13.80 6.53
N SER A 39 5.85 13.29 7.58
CA SER A 39 5.99 11.88 7.99
C SER A 39 5.53 10.92 6.89
N GLY A 40 4.38 11.20 6.27
CA GLY A 40 3.86 10.37 5.17
C GLY A 40 4.80 10.33 3.97
N ALA A 41 5.32 11.50 3.55
CA ALA A 41 6.26 11.61 2.45
C ALA A 41 7.58 10.89 2.72
N VAL A 42 8.13 10.99 3.94
CA VAL A 42 9.36 10.28 4.34
C VAL A 42 9.15 8.76 4.30
N LEU A 43 8.03 8.27 4.81
CA LEU A 43 7.69 6.84 4.76
C LEU A 43 7.52 6.36 3.32
N TYR A 44 6.84 7.14 2.48
CA TYR A 44 6.67 6.82 1.07
C TYR A 44 8.02 6.77 0.33
N ALA A 45 8.91 7.73 0.58
CA ALA A 45 10.27 7.73 0.04
C ALA A 45 11.08 6.51 0.52
N ALA A 46 10.91 6.09 1.77
CA ALA A 46 11.59 4.91 2.31
C ALA A 46 11.19 3.61 1.59
N THR A 47 9.94 3.49 1.12
CA THR A 47 9.46 2.30 0.40
C THR A 47 10.21 2.08 -0.92
N ALA A 48 10.71 3.16 -1.55
CA ALA A 48 11.47 3.09 -2.79
C ALA A 48 12.73 2.22 -2.65
N MET A 49 13.38 2.22 -1.48
CA MET A 49 14.55 1.38 -1.22
C MET A 49 14.19 -0.12 -1.27
N GLY A 50 13.08 -0.52 -0.65
CA GLY A 50 12.65 -1.92 -0.70
C GLY A 50 12.18 -2.34 -2.09
N TRP A 51 11.58 -1.42 -2.86
CA TRP A 51 11.26 -1.65 -4.27
C TRP A 51 12.50 -1.98 -5.11
N VAL A 52 13.59 -1.20 -4.97
CA VAL A 52 14.85 -1.48 -5.66
C VAL A 52 15.37 -2.88 -5.31
N MET A 53 15.33 -3.27 -4.02
CA MET A 53 15.77 -4.60 -3.58
C MET A 53 14.91 -5.73 -4.17
N LEU A 54 13.59 -5.54 -4.29
CA LEU A 54 12.69 -6.53 -4.88
C LEU A 54 12.92 -6.68 -6.39
N MET A 55 13.08 -5.56 -7.11
CA MET A 55 13.31 -5.55 -8.56
C MET A 55 14.64 -6.21 -8.95
N GLN A 56 15.62 -6.26 -8.06
CA GLN A 56 16.88 -6.98 -8.30
C GLN A 56 16.71 -8.50 -8.40
N THR A 57 15.61 -9.05 -7.87
CA THR A 57 15.43 -10.50 -7.70
C THR A 57 14.14 -11.04 -8.30
N HIS A 58 13.17 -10.18 -8.64
CA HIS A 58 11.85 -10.59 -9.12
C HIS A 58 11.40 -9.74 -10.31
N ASN A 59 10.54 -10.32 -11.15
CA ASN A 59 9.90 -9.58 -12.24
C ASN A 59 8.97 -8.50 -11.66
N LEU A 60 9.07 -7.28 -12.20
CA LEU A 60 8.26 -6.13 -11.86
C LEU A 60 6.75 -6.44 -11.88
N ALA A 61 6.28 -7.22 -12.85
CA ALA A 61 4.87 -7.58 -12.97
C ALA A 61 4.37 -8.37 -11.75
N GLN A 62 5.12 -9.38 -11.32
CA GLN A 62 4.78 -10.24 -10.20
C GLN A 62 4.75 -9.47 -8.88
N ILE A 63 5.83 -8.75 -8.57
CA ILE A 63 5.90 -7.98 -7.32
C ILE A 63 4.89 -6.83 -7.31
N GLY A 64 4.62 -6.22 -8.47
CA GLY A 64 3.65 -5.13 -8.60
C GLY A 64 2.23 -5.59 -8.35
N ALA A 65 1.81 -6.72 -8.93
CA ALA A 65 0.48 -7.28 -8.69
C ALA A 65 0.30 -7.65 -7.21
N LEU A 66 1.28 -8.34 -6.62
CA LEU A 66 1.23 -8.76 -5.22
C LEU A 66 1.22 -7.57 -4.26
N TYR A 67 2.17 -6.65 -4.39
CA TYR A 67 2.25 -5.43 -3.58
C TYR A 67 0.95 -4.61 -3.66
N SER A 68 0.45 -4.37 -4.87
CA SER A 68 -0.74 -3.53 -5.07
C SER A 68 -1.96 -4.16 -4.43
N SER A 69 -2.13 -5.48 -4.58
CA SER A 69 -3.30 -6.18 -4.05
C SER A 69 -3.31 -6.21 -2.53
N VAL A 70 -2.16 -6.49 -1.89
CA VAL A 70 -2.03 -6.43 -0.43
C VAL A 70 -2.23 -4.99 0.07
N THR A 71 -1.66 -4.00 -0.61
CA THR A 71 -1.79 -2.59 -0.24
C THR A 71 -3.24 -2.12 -0.33
N ILE A 72 -3.97 -2.44 -1.41
CA ILE A 72 -5.38 -2.08 -1.57
C ILE A 72 -6.24 -2.72 -0.48
N LEU A 73 -6.03 -4.00 -0.16
CA LEU A 73 -6.74 -4.69 0.92
C LEU A 73 -6.49 -4.00 2.28
N ALA A 74 -5.22 -3.72 2.59
CA ALA A 74 -4.82 -3.07 3.83
C ALA A 74 -5.37 -1.65 3.95
N LEU A 75 -5.28 -0.84 2.89
CA LEU A 75 -5.83 0.52 2.87
C LEU A 75 -7.35 0.54 2.95
N THR A 76 -8.03 -0.44 2.35
CA THR A 76 -9.48 -0.59 2.50
C THR A 76 -9.83 -0.88 3.96
N ALA A 77 -9.10 -1.78 4.61
CA ALA A 77 -9.30 -2.06 6.04
C ALA A 77 -9.03 -0.81 6.90
N VAL A 78 -7.95 -0.07 6.62
CA VAL A 78 -7.64 1.20 7.30
C VAL A 78 -8.75 2.24 7.08
N GLY A 79 -9.22 2.42 5.84
CA GLY A 79 -10.35 3.30 5.50
C GLY A 79 -11.59 2.98 6.32
N TYR A 80 -11.96 1.70 6.36
CA TYR A 80 -13.12 1.22 7.10
C TYR A 80 -12.97 1.41 8.62
N PHE A 81 -11.87 0.91 9.22
CA PHE A 81 -11.71 0.88 10.67
C PHE A 81 -11.26 2.21 11.27
N ALA A 82 -10.37 2.95 10.61
CA ALA A 82 -9.76 4.16 11.17
C ALA A 82 -10.46 5.45 10.73
N PHE A 83 -11.10 5.45 9.56
CA PHE A 83 -11.76 6.63 9.00
C PHE A 83 -13.29 6.49 8.89
N GLY A 84 -13.85 5.34 9.25
CA GLY A 84 -15.30 5.09 9.21
C GLY A 84 -15.87 5.07 7.79
N GLU A 85 -15.04 4.79 6.79
CA GLU A 85 -15.48 4.71 5.39
C GLU A 85 -16.34 3.46 5.17
N THR A 86 -17.36 3.56 4.32
CA THR A 86 -18.26 2.43 4.02
C THR A 86 -17.72 1.59 2.87
N LEU A 87 -17.87 0.26 2.98
CA LEU A 87 -17.52 -0.66 1.91
C LEU A 87 -18.75 -1.05 1.07
N THR A 88 -18.71 -0.72 -0.21
CA THR A 88 -19.78 -1.05 -1.17
C THR A 88 -19.53 -2.41 -1.83
N VAL A 89 -20.61 -3.03 -2.35
CA VAL A 89 -20.51 -4.29 -3.12
C VAL A 89 -19.56 -4.16 -4.31
N LYS A 90 -19.55 -3.01 -5.00
CA LYS A 90 -18.62 -2.74 -6.11
C LYS A 90 -17.16 -2.77 -5.66
N GLN A 91 -16.86 -2.18 -4.51
CA GLN A 91 -15.51 -2.22 -3.94
C GLN A 91 -15.11 -3.66 -3.55
N CYS A 92 -16.01 -4.43 -2.95
CA CYS A 92 -15.76 -5.86 -2.67
C CYS A 92 -15.42 -6.65 -3.95
N CYS A 93 -16.16 -6.44 -5.05
CA CYS A 93 -15.83 -7.05 -6.33
C CYS A 93 -14.44 -6.63 -6.83
N GLY A 94 -14.07 -5.36 -6.65
CA GLY A 94 -12.73 -4.85 -6.97
C GLY A 94 -11.63 -5.52 -6.16
N LEU A 95 -11.83 -5.77 -4.86
CA LEU A 95 -10.88 -6.49 -4.01
C LEU A 95 -10.69 -7.93 -4.45
N ILE A 96 -11.78 -8.62 -4.82
CA ILE A 96 -11.73 -9.97 -5.39
C ILE A 96 -10.95 -9.95 -6.71
N ALA A 97 -11.21 -8.97 -7.58
CA ALA A 97 -10.49 -8.82 -8.85
C ALA A 97 -8.99 -8.56 -8.64
N ALA A 98 -8.60 -7.79 -7.62
CA ALA A 98 -7.20 -7.60 -7.27
C ALA A 98 -6.53 -8.92 -6.88
N LEU A 99 -7.18 -9.73 -6.04
CA LEU A 99 -6.69 -11.08 -5.68
C LEU A 99 -6.59 -12.02 -6.90
N LEU A 100 -7.57 -11.96 -7.81
CA LEU A 100 -7.51 -12.71 -9.07
C LEU A 100 -6.32 -12.26 -9.94
N ALA A 101 -6.01 -10.96 -9.98
CA ALA A 101 -4.85 -10.47 -10.70
C ALA A 101 -3.54 -11.02 -10.15
N VAL A 102 -3.39 -11.14 -8.82
CA VAL A 102 -2.22 -11.81 -8.22
C VAL A 102 -2.10 -13.23 -8.72
N TYR A 103 -3.18 -14.02 -8.63
CA TYR A 103 -3.19 -15.41 -9.05
C TYR A 103 -2.81 -15.58 -10.54
N LEU A 104 -3.32 -14.70 -11.41
CA LEU A 104 -3.05 -14.76 -12.85
C LEU A 104 -1.63 -14.30 -13.23
N VAL A 105 -1.03 -13.39 -12.47
CA VAL A 105 0.30 -12.83 -12.76
C VAL A 105 1.42 -13.63 -12.08
N GLU A 106 1.13 -14.30 -10.96
CA GLU A 106 2.08 -15.19 -10.27
C GLU A 106 2.26 -16.54 -10.99
N ALA A 107 1.26 -16.96 -11.79
CA ALA A 107 1.26 -18.22 -12.55
C ALA A 107 2.26 -18.28 -13.72
#